data_AF-A0A960GW39-F1
#
_entry.id   AF-A0A960GW39-F1
#
_cell.length_a   1.000
_cell.length_b   1.000
_cell.length_c   1.000
_cell.angle_alpha   90.00
_cell.angle_beta   90.00
_cell.angle_gamma   90.00
#
_symmetry.space_group_name_H-M   'P 1'
#
loop_
_entity.id
_entity.type
_entity.pdbx_description
1 polymer ?
#
loop_
_entity_poly.entity_id
_entity_poly.type
_entity_poly.pdbx_seq_one_letter_code
_entity_poly.pdbx_strand_id
1 'polypeptide(L)' 'MAQNPNLAALSAAGVSVWLDDLSRDRLQSGNLKELIDTRSVVGVTTNPSIF' A
#
# COMPACT_ATOMS: atom_id res chain seq x y z
N MET A 1 5.28 8.37 10.94
CA MET A 1 6.50 7.75 10.40
C MET A 1 6.88 8.46 9.10
N ALA A 2 8.13 8.38 8.67
CA ALA A 2 8.56 8.98 7.40
C ALA A 2 8.19 8.08 6.21
N GLN A 3 7.99 8.68 5.03
CA GLN A 3 7.66 7.98 3.79
C GLN A 3 8.84 7.11 3.32
N ASN A 4 8.57 5.94 2.74
CA ASN A 4 9.62 5.16 2.09
C ASN A 4 10.21 5.96 0.90
N PRO A 5 11.54 6.22 0.86
CA PRO A 5 12.12 7.13 -0.11
C PRO A 5 12.04 6.62 -1.56
N ASN A 6 12.14 5.30 -1.78
CA ASN A 6 12.06 4.73 -3.12
C ASN A 6 10.64 4.78 -3.68
N LEU A 7 9.65 4.45 -2.85
CA LEU A 7 8.24 4.52 -3.25
C LEU A 7 7.79 5.97 -3.43
N ALA A 8 8.30 6.90 -2.60
CA ALA A 8 8.10 8.33 -2.79
C ALA A 8 8.66 8.81 -4.15
N ALA A 9 9.87 8.38 -4.51
CA ALA A 9 10.48 8.73 -5.79
C ALA A 9 9.67 8.19 -7.00
N LEU A 10 9.16 6.96 -6.92
CA LEU A 10 8.27 6.41 -7.94
C LEU A 10 6.98 7.23 -8.08
N SER A 11 6.33 7.58 -6.96
CA SER A 11 5.14 8.43 -6.98
C SER A 11 5.41 9.83 -7.53
N ALA A 12 6.56 10.43 -7.19
CA ALA A 12 6.98 11.72 -7.74
C ALA A 12 7.25 11.65 -9.26
N ALA A 13 7.70 10.49 -9.76
CA ALA A 13 7.84 10.21 -11.19
C ALA A 13 6.50 9.91 -11.90
N GLY A 14 5.36 9.99 -11.20
CA GLY A 14 4.03 9.76 -11.76
C GLY A 14 3.56 8.30 -11.72
N VAL A 15 4.26 7.41 -11.01
CA VAL A 15 3.88 5.99 -10.89
C VAL A 15 2.96 5.79 -9.68
N SER A 16 1.79 5.18 -9.90
CA SER A 16 0.88 4.79 -8.82
C SER A 16 1.29 3.46 -8.20
N VAL A 17 1.51 3.43 -6.88
CA VAL A 17 1.88 2.20 -6.14
C VAL A 17 0.61 1.52 -5.62
N TRP A 18 0.42 0.26 -6.03
CA TRP A 18 -0.73 -0.57 -5.64
C TRP A 18 -0.26 -1.76 -4.82
N LEU A 19 -1.09 -2.15 -3.84
CA LEU A 19 -0.88 -3.35 -3.04
C LEU A 19 -1.69 -4.51 -3.62
N ASP A 20 -1.03 -5.63 -3.90
CA ASP A 20 -1.65 -6.81 -4.54
C ASP A 20 -2.33 -7.79 -3.56
N ASP A 21 -2.74 -7.29 -2.39
CA ASP A 21 -3.43 -8.10 -1.40
C ASP A 21 -4.33 -7.22 -0.53
N LEU A 22 -5.52 -7.73 -0.23
CA LEU A 22 -6.46 -7.09 0.69
C LEU A 22 -7.12 -8.15 1.57
N SER A 23 -6.75 -8.19 2.86
CA SER A 23 -7.38 -9.08 3.84
C SER A 23 -8.20 -8.29 4.87
N ARG A 24 -9.15 -8.97 5.56
CA ARG A 24 -9.91 -8.36 6.66
C ARG A 24 -9.00 -7.93 7.82
N ASP A 25 -7.98 -8.74 8.12
CA ASP A 25 -7.00 -8.42 9.15
C ASP A 25 -6.26 -7.12 8.84
N ARG A 26 -5.82 -6.92 7.58
CA ARG A 26 -5.15 -5.69 7.14
C ARG A 26 -6.03 -4.44 7.31
N LEU A 27 -7.34 -4.59 7.11
CA LEU A 27 -8.31 -3.51 7.33
C LEU A 27 -8.53 -3.22 8.82
N GLN A 28 -8.65 -4.25 9.65
CA GLN A 28 -8.97 -4.12 11.07
C GLN A 28 -7.77 -3.71 11.93
N SER A 29 -6.58 -4.17 11.59
CA SER A 29 -5.33 -3.87 12.31
C SER A 29 -4.80 -2.45 12.08
N GLY A 30 -5.33 -1.73 11.07
CA GLY A 30 -4.79 -0.45 10.64
C GLY A 30 -3.54 -0.57 9.74
N ASN A 31 -3.11 -1.79 9.41
CA ASN A 31 -1.95 -1.98 8.55
C ASN A 31 -2.14 -1.36 7.15
N LEU A 32 -3.33 -1.44 6.55
CA LEU A 32 -3.56 -0.79 5.25
C LEU A 32 -3.37 0.73 5.35
N LYS A 33 -3.83 1.34 6.45
CA LYS A 33 -3.64 2.77 6.70
C LYS A 33 -2.16 3.12 6.85
N GLU A 34 -1.39 2.30 7.57
CA GLU A 34 0.05 2.48 7.69
C GLU A 34 0.74 2.44 6.32
N LEU A 35 0.35 1.53 5.43
CA LEU A 35 0.91 1.43 4.07
C LEU A 35 0.58 2.64 3.20
N ILE A 36 -0.61 3.22 3.35
CA ILE A 36 -0.96 4.49 2.70
C ILE A 36 -0.07 5.62 3.24
N ASP A 37 0.04 5.72 4.57
CA ASP A 37 0.75 6.81 5.25
C ASP A 37 2.28 6.74 5.08
N THR A 38 2.85 5.54 4.85
CA THR A 38 4.31 5.30 4.91
C THR A 38 4.91 4.58 3.70
N ARG A 39 4.10 4.12 2.74
CA ARG A 39 4.56 3.42 1.53
C ARG A 39 3.93 3.90 0.22
N SER A 40 3.35 5.10 0.19
CA SER A 40 2.72 5.69 -1.01
C SER A 40 1.65 4.81 -1.68
N VAL A 41 1.02 3.88 -0.95
CA VAL A 41 -0.04 3.02 -1.51
C VAL A 41 -1.28 3.86 -1.80
N VAL A 42 -1.78 3.78 -3.05
CA VAL A 42 -2.97 4.54 -3.51
C VAL A 42 -4.11 3.64 -4.01
N GLY A 43 -3.88 2.33 -4.10
CA GLY A 43 -4.86 1.36 -4.58
C GLY A 43 -4.55 -0.05 -4.06
N VAL A 44 -5.55 -0.91 -4.13
CA VAL A 44 -5.45 -2.32 -3.73
C VAL A 44 -6.14 -3.22 -4.75
N THR A 45 -5.62 -4.43 -4.93
CA THR A 45 -6.29 -5.53 -5.65
C THR A 45 -6.51 -6.70 -4.70
N THR A 46 -7.60 -7.44 -4.90
CA THR A 46 -7.81 -8.72 -4.23
C THR A 46 -7.10 -9.83 -5.01
N ASN A 47 -6.36 -10.70 -4.33
CA ASN A 47 -5.65 -11.81 -4.95
C ASN A 47 -6.14 -13.16 -4.37
N PRO A 48 -6.93 -13.96 -5.11
CA PRO A 48 -7.53 -15.20 -4.60
C PRO A 48 -6.56 -16.26 -4.10
N SER A 49 -5.29 -16.23 -4.51
CA SER A 49 -4.31 -17.26 -4.10
C SER A 49 -3.75 -17.04 -2.70
N ILE A 50 -3.99 -15.86 -2.11
CA ILE A 50 -3.48 -15.43 -0.80
C ILE A 50 -4.61 -15.35 0.24
N PHE A 51 -5.87 -15.49 -0.20
CA PHE A 51 -7.05 -15.65 0.65
C PHE A 51 -7.24 -17.09 1.12
#